data_AF-A0A950Z8S3-F1
#
_entry.id   AF-A0A950Z8S3-F1
#
_cell.length_a   1.000
_cell.length_b   1.000
_cell.length_c   1.000
_cell.angle_alpha   90.00
_cell.angle_beta   90.00
_cell.angle_gamma   90.00
#
_symmetry.space_group_name_H-M   'P 1'
#
loop_
_entity.id
_entity.type
_entity.pdbx_description
1 polymer ?
#
loop_
_entity_poly.entity_id
_entity_poly.type
_entity_poly.pdbx_seq_one_letter_code
_entity_poly.pdbx_strand_id
1 'polypeptide(L)' 'ISEIIAKENPSKPLSDQEILHALRDRGIPIARRTVAKYREELHILPSHLRKKF' A
#
# COMPACT_ATOMS: atom_id res chain seq x y z
N ILE A 1 -5.18 0.46 5.58
CA ILE A 1 -4.34 0.11 4.40
C ILE A 1 -5.06 -0.80 3.43
N SER A 2 -5.73 -1.86 3.93
CA SER A 2 -6.57 -2.74 3.12
C SER A 2 -7.52 -1.98 2.18
N GLU A 3 -8.22 -0.93 2.64
CA GLU A 3 -9.07 -0.10 1.77
C GLU A 3 -8.35 0.56 0.59
N ILE A 4 -7.12 1.06 0.80
CA ILE A 4 -6.34 1.74 -0.24
C ILE A 4 -5.94 0.73 -1.30
N ILE A 5 -5.55 -0.46 -0.84
CA ILE A 5 -5.21 -1.60 -1.69
C ILE A 5 -6.44 -2.13 -2.44
N ALA A 6 -7.61 -2.21 -1.77
CA ALA A 6 -8.86 -2.63 -2.40
C ALA A 6 -9.35 -1.66 -3.48
N LYS A 7 -9.04 -0.36 -3.35
CA LYS A 7 -9.37 0.69 -4.33
C LYS A 7 -8.25 0.95 -5.34
N GLU A 8 -7.14 0.22 -5.27
CA GLU A 8 -6.01 0.45 -6.16
C GLU A 8 -6.28 -0.09 -7.57
N ASN A 9 -5.51 0.40 -8.54
CA ASN A 9 -5.51 -0.16 -9.88
C ASN A 9 -4.62 -1.43 -9.93
N PRO A 10 -5.14 -2.62 -10.25
CA PRO A 10 -4.35 -3.86 -10.31
C PRO A 10 -3.23 -3.84 -11.37
N SER A 11 -3.37 -3.04 -12.43
CA SER A 11 -2.35 -2.86 -13.48
C SER A 11 -1.22 -1.93 -13.01
N LYS A 12 -1.46 -1.13 -11.98
CA LYS A 12 -0.47 -0.24 -11.36
C LYS A 12 -0.63 -0.26 -9.84
N PRO A 13 -0.24 -1.38 -9.19
CA PRO A 13 -0.37 -1.53 -7.75
C PRO A 13 0.45 -0.48 -7.02
N LEU A 14 -0.12 0.05 -5.93
CA LEU A 14 0.50 1.13 -5.17
C LEU A 14 1.69 0.60 -4.38
N SER A 15 2.80 1.32 -4.47
CA SER A 15 3.98 1.10 -3.64
C SER A 15 3.75 1.54 -2.19
N ASP A 16 4.62 1.09 -1.28
CA ASP A 16 4.55 1.50 0.13
C ASP A 16 4.65 3.02 0.31
N GLN A 17 5.37 3.71 -0.58
CA GLN A 17 5.48 5.16 -0.57
C GLN A 17 4.17 5.82 -0.98
N GLU A 18 3.52 5.34 -2.05
CA GLU A 18 2.24 5.88 -2.49
C GLU A 18 1.14 5.65 -1.45
N ILE A 19 1.13 4.47 -0.82
CA ILE A 19 0.23 4.18 0.30
C ILE A 19 0.50 5.10 1.49
N LEU A 20 1.77 5.37 1.81
CA LEU A 20 2.14 6.32 2.86
C LEU A 20 1.64 7.73 2.56
N HIS A 21 1.80 8.20 1.32
CA HIS A 21 1.29 9.51 0.89
C HIS A 21 -0.24 9.56 1.01
N ALA A 22 -0.94 8.56 0.48
CA ALA A 22 -2.40 8.48 0.58
C ALA A 22 -2.91 8.45 2.03
N LEU A 23 -2.16 7.85 2.97
CA LEU A 23 -2.50 7.85 4.39
C LEU A 23 -2.18 9.18 5.07
N ARG A 24 -1.07 9.83 4.70
CA ARG A 24 -0.75 11.19 5.16
C ARG A 24 -1.81 12.19 4.72
N ASP A 25 -2.27 12.11 3.47
CA ASP A 25 -3.31 13.00 2.93
C ASP A 25 -4.64 12.82 3.65
N ARG A 26 -4.90 11.63 4.22
CA ARG A 26 -6.04 11.36 5.11
C ARG A 26 -5.82 11.81 6.55
N GLY A 27 -4.70 12.47 6.87
CA GLY A 27 -4.35 12.92 8.21
C GLY A 27 -3.78 11.84 9.11
N ILE A 28 -3.34 10.69 8.56
CA ILE A 28 -2.74 9.59 9.31
C ILE A 28 -1.22 9.57 9.08
N PRO A 29 -0.42 10.23 9.93
CA PRO A 29 1.03 10.25 9.78
C PRO A 29 1.62 8.89 10.16
N ILE A 30 2.03 8.12 9.15
CA ILE A 30 2.73 6.85 9.38
C ILE A 30 4.06 6.79 8.62
N ALA A 31 4.96 5.92 9.06
CA ALA A 31 6.23 5.66 8.40
C ALA A 31 6.13 4.53 7.37
N ARG A 32 7.00 4.53 6.36
CA ARG A 32 7.02 3.52 5.29
C ARG A 32 7.24 2.10 5.85
N ARG A 33 8.08 1.98 6.89
CA ARG A 33 8.32 0.69 7.58
C ARG A 33 7.04 0.14 8.21
N THR A 34 6.20 1.01 8.76
CA THR A 34 4.90 0.62 9.34
C THR A 34 3.95 0.13 8.25
N VAL A 35 3.92 0.79 7.08
CA VAL A 35 3.16 0.31 5.91
C VAL A 35 3.61 -1.09 5.50
N ALA A 36 4.92 -1.31 5.40
CA ALA A 36 5.48 -2.61 5.02
C ALA A 36 5.10 -3.71 6.03
N LYS A 37 5.21 -3.42 7.34
CA LYS A 37 4.79 -4.33 8.40
C LYS A 37 3.31 -4.70 8.29
N TYR A 38 2.43 -3.71 8.16
CA TYR A 38 1.01 -3.96 8.00
C TYR A 38 0.67 -4.69 6.70
N ARG A 39 1.42 -4.45 5.61
CA ARG A 39 1.27 -5.19 4.35
C ARG A 39 1.61 -6.67 4.53
N GLU A 40 2.68 -6.97 5.26
CA GLU A 40 3.07 -8.35 5.60
C GLU A 40 2.04 -9.04 6.51
N GLU A 41 1.58 -8.34 7.56
CA GLU A 41 0.53 -8.87 8.46
C GLU A 41 -0.78 -9.16 7.73
N LEU A 42 -1.12 -8.36 6.71
CA LEU A 42 -2.28 -8.57 5.85
C LEU A 42 -2.05 -9.61 4.74
N HIS A 43 -0.87 -10.25 4.70
CA HIS A 43 -0.45 -11.20 3.67
C HIS A 43 -0.54 -10.64 2.24
N ILE A 44 -0.37 -9.33 2.08
CA ILE A 44 -0.44 -8.68 0.78
C ILE A 44 0.96 -8.64 0.17
N LEU A 45 1.07 -9.19 -1.04
CA LEU A 45 2.34 -9.20 -1.77
C LEU A 45 2.83 -7.76 -2.07
N PRO A 46 4.15 -7.54 -2.14
CA PRO A 46 4.73 -6.28 -2.60
C PRO A 46 4.16 -5.85 -3.96
N SER A 47 4.08 -4.53 -4.20
CA SER A 47 3.54 -3.98 -5.45
C SER A 47 4.17 -4.58 -6.71
N HIS A 48 5.47 -4.84 -6.70
CA HIS A 48 6.19 -5.43 -7.84
C HIS A 48 5.66 -6.81 -8.24
N LEU A 49 5.24 -7.63 -7.27
CA LEU A 49 4.71 -8.98 -7.53
C LEU A 49 3.22 -8.99 -7.89
N ARG A 50 2.50 -7.88 -7.67
CA ARG A 50 1.06 -7.78 -7.93
C ARG A 50 0.74 -7.13 -9.27
N LYS A 51 1.73 -6.59 -9.97
CA LYS A 51 1.55 -5.94 -11.26
C LYS A 51 1.13 -6.98 -12.29
N LYS A 52 -0.15 -6.98 -12.66
CA LYS A 52 -0.64 -7.78 -13.80
C LYS A 52 -0.30 -7.02 -15.09
N PHE A 53 0.40 -7.69 -15.99
CA PHE A 53 0.68 -7.21 -17.35
C PHE A 53 -0.58 -7.24 -18.21
#